data_AF-A0AAP5Z112-F1
#
_entry.id   AF-A0AAP5Z112-F1
#
_cell.length_a   1.000
_cell.length_b   1.000
_cell.length_c   1.000
_cell.angle_alpha   90.00
_cell.angle_beta   90.00
_cell.angle_gamma   90.00
#
_symmetry.space_group_name_H-M   'P 1'
#
loop_
_entity.id
_entity.type
_entity.pdbx_description
1 polymer ?
#
loop_
_entity_poly.entity_id
_entity_poly.type
_entity_poly.pdbx_seq_one_letter_code
_entity_poly.pdbx_strand_id
1 'polypeptide(L)'
;QPGNGSLLATHADRKELFISAGKRIVELTKRYYEQDDETALPRNIATKAAFENAMALDIAMGGSTNTVLHLLAAAQEGEVDFDMTDIDRMSRQVPHLCKVAPSTQKYHMEDVHRAGGVVGILGELNRAGLLHNQSKTVLGLTWEEQLAKYDIMLTDSEEVKSFYRAGPAGIRTTQAFSQDCRWDTLDDDRAEGCIRTKENAFSQDGGLAVLKGNIALDGCIVKTAGVDESILKFTGPAVVFESQEDAVDGILGGKVKAGDVVVIRYEGPKGGPGMQEMLYPTTYLK
;
A
#
# COMPACT_ATOMS: atom_id res chain seq x y z
N GLN A 1 13.99 -5.64 3.44
CA GLN A 1 14.38 -6.97 2.94
C GLN A 1 13.19 -7.58 2.19
N PRO A 2 13.41 -8.37 1.13
CA PRO A 2 12.36 -9.09 0.42
C PRO A 2 11.46 -9.88 1.37
N GLY A 3 10.16 -9.93 1.06
CA GLY A 3 9.14 -10.63 1.86
C GLY A 3 8.75 -10.02 3.20
N ASN A 4 9.40 -8.98 3.72
CA ASN A 4 9.00 -8.35 5.00
C ASN A 4 7.52 -7.91 5.04
N GLY A 5 7.02 -7.39 3.92
CA GLY A 5 5.63 -6.92 3.79
C GLY A 5 4.60 -8.00 3.45
N SER A 6 4.97 -9.27 3.28
CA SER A 6 4.02 -10.32 2.84
C SER A 6 4.22 -11.70 3.47
N LEU A 7 5.43 -12.05 3.94
CA LEU A 7 5.68 -13.34 4.57
C LEU A 7 4.81 -13.52 5.81
N LEU A 8 4.15 -14.67 5.93
CA LEU A 8 3.17 -14.90 6.98
C LEU A 8 3.80 -14.87 8.38
N ALA A 9 3.08 -14.27 9.34
CA ALA A 9 3.60 -14.04 10.69
C ALA A 9 3.92 -15.32 11.47
N THR A 10 3.14 -16.39 11.27
CA THR A 10 3.31 -17.67 11.96
C THR A 10 4.32 -18.60 11.29
N HIS A 11 4.74 -18.28 10.07
CA HIS A 11 5.62 -19.14 9.29
C HIS A 11 7.05 -19.15 9.83
N ALA A 12 7.72 -20.29 9.84
CA ALA A 12 9.05 -20.49 10.41
C ALA A 12 10.10 -19.55 9.79
N ASP A 13 10.07 -19.37 8.47
CA ASP A 13 10.94 -18.45 7.72
C ASP A 13 10.92 -16.99 8.22
N ARG A 14 9.84 -16.55 8.89
CA ARG A 14 9.75 -15.19 9.45
C ARG A 14 10.83 -14.96 10.51
N LYS A 15 11.31 -16.01 11.18
CA LYS A 15 12.42 -15.95 12.13
C LYS A 15 13.72 -15.51 11.45
N GLU A 16 14.00 -16.04 10.26
CA GLU A 16 15.21 -15.69 9.52
C GLU A 16 15.17 -14.24 9.02
N LEU A 17 13.99 -13.70 8.69
CA LEU A 17 13.85 -12.27 8.40
C LEU A 17 14.23 -11.40 9.61
N PHE A 18 13.85 -11.79 10.83
CA PHE A 18 14.20 -11.03 12.04
C PHE A 18 15.70 -11.09 12.33
N ILE A 19 16.30 -12.28 12.22
CA ILE A 19 17.75 -12.45 12.39
C ILE A 19 18.50 -11.65 11.32
N SER A 20 18.05 -11.72 10.07
CA SER A 20 18.66 -10.99 8.95
C SER A 20 18.50 -9.49 9.10
N ALA A 21 17.39 -8.99 9.62
CA ALA A 21 17.21 -7.56 9.93
C ALA A 21 18.17 -7.11 11.03
N GLY A 22 18.37 -7.90 12.08
CA GLY A 22 19.35 -7.65 13.14
C GLY A 22 20.78 -7.60 12.61
N LYS A 23 21.16 -8.56 11.76
CA LYS A 23 22.47 -8.52 11.07
C LYS A 23 22.61 -7.29 10.19
N ARG A 24 21.54 -6.93 9.47
CA ARG A 24 21.54 -5.80 8.53
C ARG A 24 21.75 -4.47 9.24
N ILE A 25 21.08 -4.21 10.36
CA ILE A 25 21.27 -2.92 11.03
C ILE A 25 22.72 -2.76 11.49
N VAL A 26 23.36 -3.83 11.98
CA VAL A 26 24.80 -3.83 12.33
C VAL A 26 25.66 -3.56 11.08
N GLU A 27 25.37 -4.20 9.96
CA GLU A 27 26.07 -3.97 8.69
C GLU A 27 25.96 -2.50 8.23
N LEU A 28 24.75 -1.92 8.27
CA LEU A 28 24.53 -0.51 7.92
C LEU A 28 25.29 0.44 8.85
N THR A 29 25.31 0.15 10.16
CA THR A 29 26.09 0.96 11.11
C THR A 29 27.59 0.88 10.83
N LYS A 30 28.12 -0.28 10.46
CA LYS A 30 29.55 -0.42 10.09
C LYS A 30 29.88 0.31 8.80
N ARG A 31 29.02 0.21 7.78
CA ARG A 31 29.18 0.97 6.53
C ARG A 31 29.30 2.48 6.81
N TYR A 32 28.43 3.02 7.66
CA TYR A 32 28.51 4.43 7.99
C TYR A 32 29.72 4.77 8.87
N TYR A 33 29.90 4.12 10.02
CA TYR A 33 30.90 4.53 11.01
C TYR A 33 32.33 4.04 10.73
N GLU A 34 32.51 2.95 9.98
CA GLU A 34 33.82 2.37 9.69
C GLU A 34 34.27 2.61 8.23
N GLN A 35 33.33 2.89 7.31
CA GLN A 35 33.62 2.99 5.87
C GLN A 35 33.19 4.33 5.27
N ASP A 36 32.73 5.28 6.09
CA ASP A 36 32.27 6.61 5.69
C ASP A 36 31.18 6.58 4.59
N ASP A 37 30.38 5.51 4.55
CA ASP A 37 29.33 5.32 3.55
C ASP A 37 28.01 5.96 4.00
N GLU A 38 27.84 7.25 3.67
CA GLU A 38 26.61 7.99 3.94
C GLU A 38 25.38 7.40 3.23
N THR A 39 25.54 6.59 2.19
CA THR A 39 24.39 5.99 1.47
C THR A 39 23.62 4.97 2.34
N ALA A 40 24.18 4.57 3.48
CA ALA A 40 23.52 3.73 4.47
C ALA A 40 22.53 4.49 5.38
N LEU A 41 22.56 5.84 5.39
CA LEU A 41 21.71 6.65 6.25
C LEU A 41 20.24 6.62 5.81
N PRO A 42 19.26 6.65 6.75
CA PRO A 42 17.84 6.62 6.41
C PRO A 42 17.41 7.70 5.41
N ARG A 43 17.87 8.95 5.58
CA ARG A 43 17.55 10.07 4.65
C ARG A 43 18.14 9.89 3.26
N ASN A 44 19.26 9.17 3.13
CA ASN A 44 19.88 8.87 1.84
C ASN A 44 19.26 7.65 1.14
N ILE A 45 18.47 6.84 1.87
CA ILE A 45 17.67 5.75 1.31
C ILE A 45 16.25 6.26 0.99
N ALA A 46 15.63 7.00 1.91
CA ALA A 46 14.29 7.55 1.79
C ALA A 46 14.27 8.85 0.95
N THR A 47 14.77 8.76 -0.28
CA THR A 47 14.79 9.86 -1.26
C THR A 47 13.41 10.07 -1.91
N LYS A 48 13.21 11.17 -2.64
CA LYS A 48 11.99 11.40 -3.44
C LYS A 48 11.64 10.20 -4.32
N ALA A 49 12.62 9.59 -4.98
CA ALA A 49 12.43 8.39 -5.79
C ALA A 49 11.92 7.18 -4.99
N ALA A 50 12.35 7.03 -3.73
CA ALA A 50 11.86 5.98 -2.84
C ALA A 50 10.42 6.24 -2.38
N PHE A 51 10.06 7.51 -2.12
CA PHE A 51 8.68 7.91 -1.81
C PHE A 51 7.75 7.71 -3.00
N GLU A 52 8.17 8.07 -4.21
CA GLU A 52 7.43 7.79 -5.44
C GLU A 52 7.26 6.27 -5.63
N ASN A 53 8.30 5.46 -5.45
CA ASN A 53 8.18 4.00 -5.51
C ASN A 53 7.19 3.45 -4.46
N ALA A 54 7.22 3.96 -3.23
CA ALA A 54 6.30 3.56 -2.17
C ALA A 54 4.85 3.93 -2.52
N MET A 55 4.63 5.12 -3.09
CA MET A 55 3.30 5.55 -3.51
C MET A 55 2.81 4.75 -4.72
N ALA A 56 3.68 4.43 -5.69
CA ALA A 56 3.32 3.59 -6.82
C ALA A 56 2.89 2.19 -6.36
N LEU A 57 3.60 1.61 -5.40
CA LEU A 57 3.22 0.34 -4.79
C LEU A 57 1.83 0.39 -4.13
N ASP A 58 1.60 1.41 -3.29
CA ASP A 58 0.33 1.54 -2.57
C ASP A 58 -0.84 1.75 -3.54
N ILE A 59 -0.67 2.59 -4.57
CA ILE A 59 -1.66 2.76 -5.63
C ILE A 59 -1.91 1.43 -6.38
N ALA A 60 -0.85 0.72 -6.76
CA ALA A 60 -0.95 -0.54 -7.49
C ALA A 60 -1.63 -1.66 -6.69
N MET A 61 -1.66 -1.55 -5.36
CA MET A 61 -2.37 -2.46 -4.46
C MET A 61 -3.79 -1.99 -4.10
N GLY A 62 -4.19 -0.81 -4.57
CA GLY A 62 -5.40 -0.15 -4.06
C GLY A 62 -5.33 0.03 -2.54
N GLY A 63 -4.22 0.55 -2.05
CA GLY A 63 -3.89 0.69 -0.63
C GLY A 63 -4.83 1.59 0.17
N SER A 64 -4.47 1.81 1.44
CA SER A 64 -5.28 2.63 2.36
C SER A 64 -5.08 4.12 2.06
N THR A 65 -6.16 4.91 2.11
CA THR A 65 -6.04 6.37 2.04
C THR A 65 -5.20 6.94 3.18
N ASN A 66 -5.05 6.21 4.30
CA ASN A 66 -4.15 6.61 5.39
C ASN A 66 -2.68 6.55 4.99
N THR A 67 -2.30 5.72 4.01
CA THR A 67 -0.92 5.69 3.51
C THR A 67 -0.50 7.08 3.00
N VAL A 68 -1.42 7.84 2.40
CA VAL A 68 -1.18 9.23 1.99
C VAL A 68 -0.76 10.10 3.18
N LEU A 69 -1.50 10.03 4.29
CA LEU A 69 -1.19 10.79 5.50
C LEU A 69 0.19 10.41 6.07
N HIS A 70 0.49 9.11 6.13
CA HIS A 70 1.75 8.61 6.66
C HIS A 70 2.95 8.95 5.78
N LEU A 71 2.81 8.83 4.45
CA LEU A 71 3.89 9.18 3.51
C LEU A 71 4.17 10.68 3.54
N LEU A 72 3.14 11.54 3.57
CA LEU A 72 3.36 12.99 3.67
C LEU A 72 4.01 13.37 5.00
N ALA A 73 3.61 12.76 6.11
CA ALA A 73 4.26 13.00 7.41
C ALA A 73 5.72 12.54 7.42
N ALA A 74 6.01 11.37 6.85
CA ALA A 74 7.38 10.87 6.74
C ALA A 74 8.24 11.72 5.79
N ALA A 75 7.67 12.21 4.69
CA ALA A 75 8.35 13.12 3.77
C ALA A 75 8.69 14.44 4.45
N GLN A 76 7.74 15.02 5.20
CA GLN A 76 7.94 16.25 5.97
C GLN A 76 9.08 16.11 6.99
N GLU A 77 9.10 15.03 7.77
CA GLU A 77 10.16 14.77 8.78
C GLU A 77 11.52 14.43 8.14
N GLY A 78 11.48 13.77 6.99
CA GLY A 78 12.65 13.44 6.18
C GLY A 78 13.19 14.62 5.36
N GLU A 79 12.49 15.77 5.34
CA GLU A 79 12.78 16.92 4.49
C GLU A 79 12.83 16.55 2.99
N VAL A 80 11.93 15.64 2.58
CA VAL A 80 11.81 15.15 1.21
C VAL A 80 10.77 15.98 0.47
N ASP A 81 11.14 16.48 -0.71
CA ASP A 81 10.21 17.17 -1.63
C ASP A 81 9.19 16.17 -2.22
N PHE A 82 8.17 15.82 -1.46
CA PHE A 82 7.09 14.93 -1.87
C PHE A 82 5.77 15.43 -1.28
N ASP A 83 4.80 15.74 -2.14
CA ASP A 83 3.55 16.38 -1.75
C ASP A 83 2.31 15.74 -2.40
N MET A 84 1.13 16.34 -2.16
CA MET A 84 -0.14 15.89 -2.74
C MET A 84 -0.18 16.00 -4.28
N THR A 85 0.63 16.87 -4.88
CA THR A 85 0.72 17.05 -6.34
C THR A 85 1.41 15.85 -6.98
N ASP A 86 2.46 15.33 -6.33
CA ASP A 86 3.10 14.08 -6.74
C ASP A 86 2.11 12.90 -6.69
N ILE A 87 1.33 12.80 -5.61
CA ILE A 87 0.32 11.74 -5.45
C ILE A 87 -0.75 11.79 -6.55
N ASP A 88 -1.30 12.96 -6.87
CA ASP A 88 -2.30 13.11 -7.94
C ASP A 88 -1.73 12.74 -9.32
N ARG A 89 -0.50 13.17 -9.62
CA ARG A 89 0.18 12.83 -10.88
C ARG A 89 0.31 11.31 -11.01
N MET A 90 0.75 10.64 -9.94
CA MET A 90 0.99 9.20 -9.94
C MET A 90 -0.31 8.39 -9.99
N SER A 91 -1.36 8.81 -9.29
CA SER A 91 -2.63 8.07 -9.25
C SER A 91 -3.32 7.96 -10.60
N ARG A 92 -3.04 8.91 -11.51
CA ARG A 92 -3.51 8.91 -12.91
C ARG A 92 -2.72 7.98 -13.84
N GLN A 93 -1.54 7.53 -13.43
CA GLN A 93 -0.60 6.79 -14.28
C GLN A 93 -0.38 5.35 -13.83
N VAL A 94 -0.49 5.11 -12.52
CA VAL A 94 -0.21 3.80 -11.93
C VAL A 94 -1.47 2.93 -11.97
N PRO A 95 -1.42 1.77 -12.64
CA PRO A 95 -2.55 0.85 -12.72
C PRO A 95 -2.74 0.07 -11.41
N HIS A 96 -3.96 -0.39 -11.16
CA HIS A 96 -4.28 -1.27 -10.03
C HIS A 96 -3.96 -2.73 -10.38
N LEU A 97 -2.77 -3.19 -10.01
CA LEU A 97 -2.20 -4.49 -10.40
C LEU A 97 -2.56 -5.64 -9.46
N CYS A 98 -2.81 -5.35 -8.19
CA CYS A 98 -3.02 -6.36 -7.15
C CYS A 98 -4.22 -5.97 -6.28
N LYS A 99 -5.26 -6.79 -6.29
CA LYS A 99 -6.48 -6.55 -5.51
C LYS A 99 -6.54 -7.54 -4.35
N VAL A 100 -6.51 -7.04 -3.12
CA VAL A 100 -6.48 -7.85 -1.89
C VAL A 100 -7.71 -7.58 -1.04
N ALA A 101 -8.11 -8.52 -0.18
CA ALA A 101 -9.12 -8.29 0.84
C ALA A 101 -8.83 -7.00 1.64
N PRO A 102 -9.85 -6.16 1.92
CA PRO A 102 -11.28 -6.41 1.73
C PRO A 102 -11.83 -6.07 0.34
N SER A 103 -11.03 -5.53 -0.58
CA SER A 103 -11.49 -5.11 -1.91
C SER A 103 -11.89 -6.28 -2.81
N THR A 104 -11.38 -7.48 -2.55
CA THR A 104 -11.80 -8.75 -3.17
C THR A 104 -11.99 -9.83 -2.11
N GLN A 105 -12.79 -10.85 -2.42
CA GLN A 105 -12.92 -12.06 -1.60
C GLN A 105 -11.98 -13.19 -2.07
N LYS A 106 -11.29 -12.99 -3.21
CA LYS A 106 -10.45 -14.03 -3.84
C LYS A 106 -9.06 -14.15 -3.25
N TYR A 107 -8.45 -13.03 -2.87
CA TYR A 107 -7.03 -12.96 -2.50
C TYR A 107 -6.83 -12.29 -1.14
N HIS A 108 -5.95 -12.89 -0.34
CA HIS A 108 -5.47 -12.40 0.95
C HIS A 108 -3.95 -12.17 0.90
N MET A 109 -3.35 -11.70 1.99
CA MET A 109 -1.93 -11.35 2.00
C MET A 109 -1.00 -12.55 1.76
N GLU A 110 -1.42 -13.74 2.15
CA GLU A 110 -0.73 -15.00 1.84
C GLU A 110 -0.71 -15.31 0.34
N ASP A 111 -1.75 -14.94 -0.41
CA ASP A 111 -1.80 -15.11 -1.86
C ASP A 111 -0.87 -14.09 -2.54
N VAL A 112 -0.83 -12.85 -2.03
CA VAL A 112 0.14 -11.84 -2.48
C VAL A 112 1.56 -12.36 -2.26
N HIS A 113 1.84 -12.98 -1.11
CA HIS A 113 3.14 -13.58 -0.86
C HIS A 113 3.47 -14.68 -1.87
N ARG A 114 2.52 -15.60 -2.11
CA ARG A 114 2.63 -16.68 -3.09
C ARG A 114 2.88 -16.16 -4.52
N ALA A 115 2.38 -14.97 -4.84
CA ALA A 115 2.58 -14.32 -6.15
C ALA A 115 3.93 -13.57 -6.30
N GLY A 116 4.82 -13.64 -5.31
CA GLY A 116 6.10 -12.94 -5.28
C GLY A 116 6.13 -11.73 -4.32
N GLY A 117 5.05 -11.54 -3.55
CA GLY A 117 4.95 -10.49 -2.55
C GLY A 117 5.05 -9.08 -3.11
N VAL A 118 5.47 -8.15 -2.26
CA VAL A 118 5.75 -6.76 -2.63
C VAL A 118 6.77 -6.66 -3.78
N VAL A 119 7.74 -7.57 -3.83
CA VAL A 119 8.76 -7.57 -4.90
C VAL A 119 8.13 -7.91 -6.25
N GLY A 120 7.18 -8.84 -6.31
CA GLY A 120 6.43 -9.15 -7.52
C GLY A 120 5.67 -7.94 -8.07
N ILE A 121 5.00 -7.17 -7.19
CA ILE A 121 4.27 -5.96 -7.58
C ILE A 121 5.22 -4.88 -8.11
N LEU A 122 6.34 -4.65 -7.42
CA LEU A 122 7.37 -3.72 -7.88
C LEU A 122 8.03 -4.19 -9.20
N GLY A 123 8.12 -5.50 -9.42
CA GLY A 123 8.57 -6.09 -10.68
C GLY A 123 7.66 -5.73 -11.85
N GLU A 124 6.34 -5.85 -11.67
CA GLU A 124 5.38 -5.44 -12.70
C GLU A 124 5.37 -3.92 -12.91
N LEU A 125 5.51 -3.12 -11.85
CA LEU A 125 5.67 -1.68 -11.98
C LEU A 125 6.95 -1.30 -12.74
N ASN A 126 8.06 -2.02 -12.54
CA ASN A 126 9.29 -1.83 -13.30
C ASN A 126 9.09 -2.18 -14.78
N ARG A 127 8.43 -3.30 -15.09
CA ARG A 127 8.07 -3.68 -16.47
C ARG A 127 7.16 -2.65 -17.15
N ALA A 128 6.30 -2.00 -16.38
CA ALA A 128 5.45 -0.90 -16.83
C ALA A 128 6.18 0.45 -16.99
N GLY A 129 7.46 0.55 -16.59
CA GLY A 129 8.23 1.80 -16.60
C GLY A 129 7.83 2.80 -15.51
N LEU A 130 7.21 2.32 -14.43
CA LEU A 130 6.64 3.12 -13.34
C LEU A 130 7.43 2.98 -12.02
N LEU A 131 8.63 2.41 -12.08
CA LEU A 131 9.52 2.25 -10.92
C LEU A 131 10.85 2.98 -11.14
N HIS A 132 11.29 3.75 -10.13
CA HIS A 132 12.65 4.27 -10.06
C HIS A 132 13.63 3.15 -9.71
N ASN A 133 14.02 2.37 -10.71
CA ASN A 133 14.75 1.12 -10.52
C ASN A 133 16.23 1.28 -10.11
N GLN A 134 16.80 2.48 -10.26
CA GLN A 134 18.15 2.82 -9.80
C GLN A 134 18.20 3.27 -8.33
N SER A 135 17.05 3.46 -7.67
CA SER A 135 17.06 3.82 -6.24
C SER A 135 17.53 2.65 -5.40
N LYS A 136 18.35 2.96 -4.38
CA LYS A 136 18.97 1.95 -3.51
C LYS A 136 18.07 1.59 -2.34
N THR A 137 18.19 0.35 -1.89
CA THR A 137 17.48 -0.13 -0.71
C THR A 137 18.43 -0.29 0.48
N VAL A 138 17.88 -0.66 1.64
CA VAL A 138 18.67 -1.07 2.81
C VAL A 138 19.60 -2.26 2.54
N LEU A 139 19.49 -2.95 1.39
CA LEU A 139 20.46 -3.96 0.94
C LEU A 139 21.72 -3.37 0.29
N GLY A 140 21.78 -2.07 0.07
CA GLY A 140 22.83 -1.45 -0.75
C GLY A 140 22.69 -1.75 -2.24
N LEU A 141 21.68 -2.53 -2.63
CA LEU A 141 21.35 -2.88 -4.01
C LEU A 141 20.37 -1.86 -4.59
N THR A 142 20.45 -1.65 -5.91
CA THR A 142 19.37 -0.98 -6.64
C THR A 142 18.13 -1.87 -6.71
N TRP A 143 16.97 -1.29 -7.01
CA TRP A 143 15.79 -2.09 -7.29
C TRP A 143 15.97 -3.01 -8.50
N GLU A 144 16.67 -2.59 -9.54
CA GLU A 144 17.00 -3.44 -10.68
C GLU A 144 17.75 -4.72 -10.24
N GLU A 145 18.82 -4.57 -9.46
CA GLU A 145 19.59 -5.70 -8.92
C GLU A 145 18.78 -6.58 -7.98
N GLN A 146 17.89 -5.95 -7.18
CA GLN A 146 17.05 -6.67 -6.25
C GLN A 146 15.93 -7.45 -6.97
N LEU A 147 15.33 -6.88 -8.02
CA LEU A 147 14.34 -7.55 -8.85
C LEU A 147 14.95 -8.74 -9.59
N ALA A 148 16.14 -8.58 -10.17
CA ALA A 148 16.84 -9.69 -10.83
C ALA A 148 17.06 -10.90 -9.90
N LYS A 149 17.21 -10.67 -8.58
CA LYS A 149 17.41 -11.74 -7.58
C LYS A 149 16.11 -12.31 -7.04
N TYR A 150 15.11 -11.46 -6.78
CA TYR A 150 13.95 -11.79 -5.93
C TYR A 150 12.60 -11.74 -6.63
N ASP A 151 12.52 -11.26 -7.87
CA ASP A 151 11.30 -11.33 -8.66
C ASP A 151 11.12 -12.76 -9.18
N ILE A 152 9.99 -13.40 -8.84
CA ILE A 152 9.71 -14.78 -9.24
C ILE A 152 9.61 -14.96 -10.76
N MET A 153 9.39 -13.88 -11.50
CA MET A 153 9.35 -13.90 -12.98
C MET A 153 10.74 -13.86 -13.62
N LEU A 154 11.78 -13.52 -12.85
CA LEU A 154 13.15 -13.35 -13.35
C LEU A 154 14.15 -14.33 -12.73
N THR A 155 13.92 -14.73 -11.48
CA THR A 155 14.87 -15.54 -10.71
C THR A 155 14.78 -17.02 -11.02
N ASP A 156 15.94 -17.65 -11.21
CA ASP A 156 16.06 -19.11 -11.29
C ASP A 156 16.37 -19.75 -9.92
N SER A 157 16.47 -18.95 -8.85
CA SER A 157 16.79 -19.47 -7.51
C SER A 157 15.62 -20.24 -6.92
N GLU A 158 15.79 -21.56 -6.75
CA GLU A 158 14.82 -22.41 -6.07
C GLU A 158 14.64 -22.04 -4.60
N GLU A 159 15.66 -21.44 -3.96
CA GLU A 159 15.56 -20.93 -2.59
C GLU A 159 14.58 -19.76 -2.52
N VAL A 160 14.65 -18.83 -3.47
CA VAL A 160 13.72 -17.70 -3.57
C VAL A 160 12.31 -18.17 -3.92
N LYS A 161 12.16 -19.11 -4.85
CA LYS A 161 10.85 -19.69 -5.17
C LYS A 161 10.26 -20.44 -3.98
N SER A 162 11.07 -21.21 -3.24
CA SER A 162 10.66 -21.88 -2.01
C SER A 162 10.21 -20.90 -0.93
N PHE A 163 10.93 -19.79 -0.77
CA PHE A 163 10.59 -18.71 0.15
C PHE A 163 9.19 -18.16 -0.12
N TYR A 164 8.86 -17.80 -1.37
CA TYR A 164 7.52 -17.28 -1.70
C TYR A 164 6.42 -18.35 -1.66
N ARG A 165 6.75 -19.65 -1.68
CA ARG A 165 5.78 -20.71 -1.42
C ARG A 165 5.36 -20.81 0.05
N ALA A 166 5.95 -20.04 0.98
CA ALA A 166 5.51 -20.00 2.37
C ALA A 166 4.00 -19.71 2.47
N GLY A 167 3.23 -20.63 3.06
CA GLY A 167 1.78 -20.62 3.07
C GLY A 167 1.19 -20.67 4.49
N PRO A 168 -0.12 -20.47 4.62
CA PRO A 168 -0.80 -20.60 5.91
C PRO A 168 -1.00 -22.08 6.25
N ALA A 169 -0.87 -22.44 7.52
CA ALA A 169 -1.21 -23.78 8.00
C ALA A 169 -2.73 -24.00 8.18
N GLY A 170 -3.55 -22.95 8.07
CA GLY A 170 -5.00 -23.02 8.35
C GLY A 170 -5.34 -23.24 9.84
N ILE A 171 -4.35 -23.12 10.73
CA ILE A 171 -4.48 -23.39 12.17
C ILE A 171 -4.35 -22.08 12.96
N ARG A 172 -5.28 -21.86 13.89
CA ARG A 172 -5.22 -20.72 14.81
C ARG A 172 -4.09 -20.92 15.83
N THR A 173 -3.18 -19.97 15.91
CA THR A 173 -2.06 -19.99 16.87
C THR A 173 -1.63 -18.57 17.23
N THR A 174 -1.13 -18.39 18.45
CA THR A 174 -0.47 -17.16 18.92
C THR A 174 1.05 -17.32 19.05
N GLN A 175 1.56 -18.54 18.84
CA GLN A 175 2.99 -18.82 18.88
C GLN A 175 3.63 -18.42 17.55
N ALA A 176 4.64 -17.53 17.62
CA ALA A 176 5.43 -17.16 16.44
C ALA A 176 6.21 -18.36 15.89
N PHE A 177 6.40 -18.41 14.57
CA PHE A 177 7.22 -19.42 13.89
C PHE A 177 6.75 -20.88 14.14
N SER A 178 5.45 -21.08 14.34
CA SER A 178 4.88 -22.36 14.78
C SER A 178 4.56 -23.33 13.65
N GLN A 179 4.72 -22.92 12.39
CA GLN A 179 4.39 -23.74 11.22
C GLN A 179 5.32 -23.41 10.04
N ASP A 180 5.50 -24.33 9.11
CA ASP A 180 6.35 -24.20 7.91
C ASP A 180 5.66 -24.73 6.64
N CYS A 181 4.33 -24.70 6.62
CA CYS A 181 3.52 -25.12 5.49
C CYS A 181 3.83 -24.28 4.26
N ARG A 182 3.90 -24.94 3.10
CA ARG A 182 4.13 -24.30 1.81
C ARG A 182 3.06 -24.68 0.81
N TRP A 183 2.77 -23.77 -0.09
CA TRP A 183 2.02 -24.05 -1.30
C TRP A 183 2.82 -24.98 -2.22
N ASP A 184 2.14 -25.84 -2.97
CA ASP A 184 2.79 -26.72 -3.95
C ASP A 184 3.39 -25.92 -5.12
N THR A 185 2.76 -24.80 -5.48
CA THR A 185 3.12 -23.95 -6.63
C THR A 185 3.08 -22.47 -6.25
N LEU A 186 3.82 -21.66 -7.00
CA LEU A 186 3.71 -20.19 -6.94
C LEU A 186 2.49 -19.72 -7.74
N ASP A 187 2.15 -18.44 -7.59
CA ASP A 187 1.21 -17.73 -8.47
C ASP A 187 2.01 -16.81 -9.41
N ASP A 188 2.40 -17.36 -10.57
CA ASP A 188 3.11 -16.67 -11.65
C ASP A 188 2.17 -16.25 -12.79
N ASP A 189 0.84 -16.41 -12.62
CA ASP A 189 -0.15 -15.98 -13.60
C ASP A 189 -0.34 -14.45 -13.54
N ARG A 190 0.35 -13.74 -14.44
CA ARG A 190 0.25 -12.28 -14.56
C ARG A 190 -0.96 -11.79 -15.37
N ALA A 191 -1.83 -12.67 -15.84
CA ALA A 191 -3.07 -12.28 -16.51
C ALA A 191 -4.26 -12.33 -15.53
N GLU A 192 -4.45 -13.46 -14.85
CA GLU A 192 -5.63 -13.67 -14.01
C GLU A 192 -5.32 -13.89 -12.52
N GLY A 193 -4.04 -14.03 -12.15
CA GLY A 193 -3.59 -14.25 -10.78
C GLY A 193 -3.72 -13.04 -9.85
N CYS A 194 -3.11 -13.17 -8.67
CA CYS A 194 -3.16 -12.18 -7.60
C CYS A 194 -2.45 -10.87 -7.97
N ILE A 195 -1.33 -10.97 -8.71
CA ILE A 195 -0.56 -9.82 -9.22
C ILE A 195 -0.59 -9.90 -10.74
N ARG A 196 -1.06 -8.83 -11.40
CA ARG A 196 -1.27 -8.80 -12.85
C ARG A 196 -0.30 -7.86 -13.57
N THR A 197 -0.09 -8.07 -14.87
CA THR A 197 0.60 -7.09 -15.72
C THR A 197 -0.24 -5.82 -15.88
N LYS A 198 0.37 -4.75 -16.40
CA LYS A 198 -0.34 -3.50 -16.72
C LYS A 198 -1.50 -3.74 -17.68
N GLU A 199 -1.31 -4.56 -18.71
CA GLU A 199 -2.32 -4.84 -19.73
C GLU A 199 -3.56 -5.53 -19.14
N ASN A 200 -3.35 -6.39 -18.14
CA ASN A 200 -4.41 -7.16 -17.47
C ASN A 200 -4.83 -6.57 -16.11
N ALA A 201 -4.39 -5.35 -15.81
CA ALA A 201 -4.67 -4.69 -14.53
C ALA A 201 -6.18 -4.59 -14.26
N PHE A 202 -6.57 -4.61 -12.98
CA PHE A 202 -7.97 -4.47 -12.57
C PHE A 202 -8.57 -3.11 -12.95
N SER A 203 -7.73 -2.08 -12.99
CA SER A 203 -8.01 -0.77 -13.56
C SER A 203 -6.71 -0.20 -14.13
N GLN A 204 -6.82 0.60 -15.20
CA GLN A 204 -5.70 1.34 -15.77
C GLN A 204 -5.36 2.60 -14.97
N ASP A 205 -6.24 3.00 -14.06
CA ASP A 205 -5.98 3.99 -13.04
C ASP A 205 -5.91 3.36 -11.63
N GLY A 206 -5.28 4.08 -10.73
CA GLY A 206 -4.95 3.62 -9.39
C GLY A 206 -6.10 3.58 -8.40
N GLY A 207 -7.28 4.07 -8.79
CA GLY A 207 -8.42 4.14 -7.88
C GLY A 207 -8.29 5.18 -6.76
N LEU A 208 -7.39 6.16 -6.88
CA LEU A 208 -7.18 7.26 -5.93
C LEU A 208 -7.22 8.60 -6.69
N ALA A 209 -7.94 9.59 -6.16
CA ALA A 209 -7.98 10.93 -6.74
C ALA A 209 -7.81 12.01 -5.68
N VAL A 210 -7.10 13.08 -6.06
CA VAL A 210 -7.00 14.31 -5.28
C VAL A 210 -8.00 15.32 -5.85
N LEU A 211 -8.98 15.74 -5.06
CA LEU A 211 -9.96 16.75 -5.45
C LEU A 211 -9.58 18.10 -4.85
N LYS A 212 -9.76 19.18 -5.61
CA LYS A 212 -9.53 20.57 -5.17
C LYS A 212 -10.72 21.44 -5.55
N GLY A 213 -10.97 22.46 -4.74
CA GLY A 213 -12.04 23.42 -4.97
C GLY A 213 -12.20 24.38 -3.80
N ASN A 214 -13.23 25.23 -3.84
CA ASN A 214 -13.52 26.20 -2.77
C ASN A 214 -13.79 25.56 -1.40
N ILE A 215 -14.23 24.29 -1.36
CA ILE A 215 -14.46 23.53 -0.11
C ILE A 215 -13.19 22.84 0.41
N ALA A 216 -12.26 22.49 -0.48
CA ALA A 216 -11.02 21.79 -0.17
C ALA A 216 -9.84 22.49 -0.86
N LEU A 217 -9.44 23.64 -0.31
CA LEU A 217 -8.41 24.51 -0.90
C LEU A 217 -7.05 23.79 -0.97
N ASP A 218 -6.68 23.10 0.11
CA ASP A 218 -5.44 22.31 0.20
C ASP A 218 -5.61 20.88 -0.36
N GLY A 219 -6.81 20.56 -0.85
CA GLY A 219 -7.18 19.28 -1.44
C GLY A 219 -7.83 18.28 -0.48
N CYS A 220 -8.50 17.28 -1.04
CA CYS A 220 -8.99 16.11 -0.33
C CYS A 220 -8.79 14.84 -1.16
N ILE A 221 -8.83 13.69 -0.49
CA ILE A 221 -8.60 12.38 -1.11
C ILE A 221 -9.93 11.64 -1.25
N VAL A 222 -10.14 11.01 -2.41
CA VAL A 222 -11.19 10.03 -2.61
C VAL A 222 -10.61 8.75 -3.23
N LYS A 223 -11.10 7.59 -2.79
CA LYS A 223 -10.77 6.30 -3.39
C LYS A 223 -11.80 5.97 -4.47
N THR A 224 -11.51 6.32 -5.71
CA THR A 224 -12.42 6.11 -6.86
C THR A 224 -12.68 4.63 -7.15
N ALA A 225 -11.77 3.72 -6.82
CA ALA A 225 -11.97 2.28 -7.03
C ALA A 225 -13.16 1.67 -6.25
N GLY A 226 -13.65 2.35 -5.22
CA GLY A 226 -14.83 1.93 -4.44
C GLY A 226 -16.10 2.72 -4.77
N VAL A 227 -16.06 3.62 -5.75
CA VAL A 227 -17.15 4.53 -6.11
C VAL A 227 -17.82 4.05 -7.40
N ASP A 228 -19.14 3.97 -7.41
CA ASP A 228 -19.91 3.61 -8.61
C ASP A 228 -19.75 4.69 -9.70
N GLU A 229 -19.59 4.28 -10.96
CA GLU A 229 -19.37 5.20 -12.08
C GLU A 229 -20.49 6.26 -12.20
N SER A 230 -21.72 5.91 -11.85
CA SER A 230 -22.87 6.80 -11.91
C SER A 230 -22.80 7.99 -10.94
N ILE A 231 -21.95 7.90 -9.90
CA ILE A 231 -21.79 8.95 -8.88
C ILE A 231 -20.40 9.58 -8.88
N LEU A 232 -19.54 9.31 -9.88
CA LEU A 232 -18.28 10.04 -10.07
C LEU A 232 -18.49 11.55 -10.26
N LYS A 233 -19.66 11.93 -10.78
CA LYS A 233 -20.15 13.31 -10.79
C LYS A 233 -21.50 13.34 -10.10
N PHE A 234 -21.54 13.93 -8.92
CA PHE A 234 -22.75 14.01 -8.10
C PHE A 234 -22.96 15.44 -7.60
N THR A 235 -24.22 15.85 -7.51
CA THR A 235 -24.61 17.17 -6.98
C THR A 235 -25.94 17.04 -6.27
N GLY A 236 -26.00 17.56 -5.06
CA GLY A 236 -27.17 17.44 -4.19
C GLY A 236 -27.18 18.50 -3.09
N PRO A 237 -28.31 18.70 -2.40
CA PRO A 237 -28.36 19.55 -1.23
C PRO A 237 -27.47 18.98 -0.11
N ALA A 238 -26.77 19.86 0.60
CA ALA A 238 -25.92 19.45 1.71
C ALA A 238 -26.74 19.20 2.99
N VAL A 239 -26.54 18.04 3.61
CA VAL A 239 -27.01 17.75 4.96
C VAL A 239 -25.79 17.73 5.88
N VAL A 240 -25.70 18.74 6.76
CA VAL A 240 -24.50 19.01 7.55
C VAL A 240 -24.65 18.47 8.97
N PHE A 241 -23.61 17.82 9.45
CA PHE A 241 -23.48 17.28 10.80
C PHE A 241 -22.19 17.75 11.46
N GLU A 242 -22.24 17.88 12.79
CA GLU A 242 -21.16 18.47 13.58
C GLU A 242 -20.23 17.43 14.24
N SER A 243 -20.60 16.15 14.20
CA SER A 243 -19.79 15.01 14.61
C SER A 243 -20.25 13.72 13.93
N GLN A 244 -19.49 12.64 14.08
CA GLN A 244 -19.90 11.30 13.67
C GLN A 244 -21.21 10.87 14.33
N GLU A 245 -21.38 11.11 15.64
CA GLU A 245 -22.57 10.73 16.38
C GLU A 245 -23.83 11.44 15.84
N ASP A 246 -23.74 12.75 15.60
CA ASP A 246 -24.84 13.53 15.00
C ASP A 246 -25.17 13.04 13.58
N ALA A 247 -24.15 12.68 12.80
CA ALA A 247 -24.35 12.08 11.48
C ALA A 247 -25.05 10.72 11.56
N VAL A 248 -24.64 9.85 12.48
CA VAL A 248 -25.28 8.55 12.70
C VAL A 248 -26.74 8.71 13.10
N ASP A 249 -27.03 9.57 14.08
CA ASP A 249 -28.40 9.85 14.54
C ASP A 249 -29.24 10.47 13.42
N GLY A 250 -28.65 11.35 12.61
CA GLY A 250 -29.31 11.97 11.46
C GLY A 250 -29.63 10.98 10.34
N ILE A 251 -28.70 10.08 10.01
CA ILE A 251 -28.90 9.04 8.99
C ILE A 251 -29.98 8.06 9.45
N LEU A 252 -29.84 7.48 10.65
CA LEU A 252 -30.79 6.51 11.19
C LEU A 252 -32.17 7.12 11.47
N GLY A 253 -32.21 8.40 11.82
CA GLY A 253 -33.44 9.18 12.01
C GLY A 253 -34.11 9.65 10.71
N GLY A 254 -33.57 9.31 9.53
CA GLY A 254 -34.16 9.63 8.23
C GLY A 254 -34.03 11.11 7.81
N LYS A 255 -33.10 11.87 8.41
CA LYS A 255 -32.80 13.24 7.97
C LYS A 255 -32.12 13.25 6.57
N VAL A 256 -31.37 12.20 6.25
CA VAL A 256 -30.67 12.01 4.97
C VAL A 256 -31.56 11.25 3.99
N LYS A 257 -31.62 11.71 2.73
CA LYS A 257 -32.43 11.14 1.66
C LYS A 257 -31.58 10.86 0.41
N ALA A 258 -32.09 10.02 -0.47
CA ALA A 258 -31.47 9.80 -1.78
C ALA A 258 -31.37 11.14 -2.54
N GLY A 259 -30.17 11.46 -3.02
CA GLY A 259 -29.87 12.74 -3.66
C GLY A 259 -29.16 13.76 -2.76
N ASP A 260 -29.06 13.53 -1.45
CA ASP A 260 -28.35 14.42 -0.53
C ASP A 260 -26.83 14.22 -0.55
N VAL A 261 -26.09 15.27 -0.21
CA VAL A 261 -24.64 15.22 0.10
C VAL A 261 -24.46 15.33 1.60
N VAL A 262 -24.03 14.25 2.26
CA VAL A 262 -23.72 14.25 3.69
C VAL A 262 -22.37 14.92 3.94
N VAL A 263 -22.34 15.94 4.79
CA VAL A 263 -21.13 16.68 5.17
C VAL A 263 -20.95 16.57 6.69
N ILE A 264 -19.91 15.87 7.13
CA ILE A 264 -19.54 15.76 8.54
C ILE A 264 -18.32 16.65 8.76
N ARG A 265 -18.44 17.67 9.60
CA ARG A 265 -17.33 18.59 9.92
C ARG A 265 -16.85 18.41 11.35
N TYR A 266 -15.76 19.10 11.68
CA TYR A 266 -15.08 19.01 12.97
C TYR A 266 -14.52 17.62 13.33
N GLU A 267 -14.31 16.73 12.36
CA GLU A 267 -13.69 15.41 12.57
C GLU A 267 -12.21 15.33 12.13
N GLY A 268 -11.61 16.49 11.80
CA GLY A 268 -10.20 16.58 11.43
C GLY A 268 -9.25 16.49 12.64
N PRO A 269 -7.92 16.60 12.44
CA PRO A 269 -6.90 16.38 13.47
C PRO A 269 -7.07 17.21 14.75
N LYS A 270 -7.62 18.43 14.64
CA LYS A 270 -7.88 19.33 15.77
C LYS A 270 -9.34 19.35 16.23
N GLY A 271 -10.28 19.12 15.30
CA GLY A 271 -11.71 19.19 15.60
C GLY A 271 -12.17 17.98 16.42
N GLY A 272 -11.86 16.78 15.91
CA GLY A 272 -12.30 15.49 16.48
C GLY A 272 -11.51 15.06 17.72
N PRO A 273 -10.43 15.80 18.05
CA PRO A 273 -9.01 15.39 17.95
C PRO A 273 -8.64 14.09 17.24
N GLY A 274 -7.43 14.07 16.66
CA GLY A 274 -6.77 12.84 16.21
C GLY A 274 -7.21 12.30 14.86
N MET A 275 -8.25 12.88 14.24
CA MET A 275 -8.78 12.46 12.93
C MET A 275 -9.16 10.97 12.92
N GLN A 276 -10.13 10.60 13.75
CA GLN A 276 -10.58 9.21 13.90
C GLN A 276 -11.12 8.62 12.59
N GLU A 277 -10.92 7.31 12.40
CA GLU A 277 -11.56 6.59 11.30
C GLU A 277 -13.06 6.44 11.56
N MET A 278 -13.88 6.97 10.65
CA MET A 278 -15.34 6.93 10.77
C MET A 278 -15.96 5.81 9.92
N LEU A 279 -16.23 4.65 10.54
CA LEU A 279 -16.84 3.50 9.86
C LEU A 279 -18.38 3.56 9.81
N TYR A 280 -19.00 4.09 10.86
CA TYR A 280 -20.46 3.99 11.02
C TYR A 280 -21.28 4.76 9.97
N PRO A 281 -20.95 6.02 9.62
CA PRO A 281 -21.76 6.76 8.65
C PRO A 281 -21.84 6.05 7.30
N THR A 282 -20.73 5.50 6.80
CA THR A 282 -20.72 4.78 5.52
C THR A 282 -21.47 3.44 5.58
N THR A 283 -21.52 2.80 6.75
CA THR A 283 -22.27 1.56 6.96
C THR A 283 -23.78 1.79 6.90
N TYR A 284 -24.26 2.91 7.43
CA TYR A 284 -25.69 3.25 7.45
C TYR A 284 -26.20 3.94 6.18
N LEU A 285 -25.30 4.35 5.29
CA LEU A 285 -25.64 4.93 3.98
C LEU A 285 -25.85 3.89 2.87
N LYS A 286 -25.46 2.62 3.10
CA LYS A 286 -25.69 1.50 2.18
C LYS A 286 -27.12 0.99 2.26
#